data_AF-A0A428Q3X0-F1
#
_entry.id   AF-A0A428Q3X0-F1
#
_cell.length_a   1.000
_cell.length_b   1.000
_cell.length_c   1.000
_cell.angle_alpha   90.00
_cell.angle_beta   90.00
_cell.angle_gamma   90.00
#
_symmetry.space_group_name_H-M   'P 1'
#
loop_
_entity.id
_entity.type
_entity.pdbx_description
1 polymer ?
#
loop_
_entity_poly.entity_id
_entity_poly.type
_entity_poly.pdbx_seq_one_letter_code
_entity_poly.pdbx_strand_id
1 'polypeptide(L)'
;MSAPTEQHSDDGITMPPNKATAPSQQSDPDSGTDGDPDNDSDGDYPSYDPEEHHPRDVTQMRAWLQSKRKPIEEADLDAILGPAQPTFTATWKKQDEDLMILEWDSSPEKKAYACIDVENASLITLWKVCMRILRCSPLDLISPLLNLKYHSSSVVFSEEFCDALAPLIVHPILANDRRPWRPEFLSPALEILVSSMRKHSSMPQPIHRMHCEARQRADQRRQDPGYMSDIMYEVGKIVNEMPQHTTSTANCTLYKEHEVYCVISQDVKTVTMAIRRALWSMKTVKDAYEVFQQALDDDNDPPNAQQIREFYERAGRHQLRLLAMAEKRRAKSES
;
A
#
# COMPACT_ATOMS: atom_id res chain seq x y z
N MET A 1 15.74 -62.20 -4.02
CA MET A 1 16.15 -60.87 -4.50
C MET A 1 15.59 -59.87 -3.51
N SER A 2 16.46 -59.34 -2.67
CA SER A 2 16.13 -58.60 -1.46
C SER A 2 15.76 -57.15 -1.76
N ALA A 3 14.72 -56.66 -1.10
CA ALA A 3 14.33 -55.25 -1.06
C ALA A 3 15.24 -54.47 -0.08
N PRO A 4 15.53 -53.18 -0.31
CA PRO A 4 16.22 -52.36 0.66
C PRO A 4 15.20 -51.66 1.60
N THR A 5 15.51 -51.77 2.88
CA THR A 5 14.84 -51.13 4.01
C THR A 5 15.38 -49.70 4.16
N GLU A 6 14.54 -48.69 4.01
CA GLU A 6 14.88 -47.30 4.37
C GLU A 6 14.62 -47.07 5.86
N GLN A 7 15.66 -46.62 6.56
CA GLN A 7 15.63 -46.22 7.97
C GLN A 7 15.23 -44.74 8.06
N HIS A 8 14.13 -44.45 8.75
CA HIS A 8 13.78 -43.11 9.21
C HIS A 8 14.47 -42.84 10.56
N SER A 9 15.34 -41.83 10.59
CA SER A 9 15.90 -41.28 11.82
C SER A 9 15.01 -40.14 12.32
N ASP A 10 14.56 -40.29 13.55
CA ASP A 10 13.69 -39.41 14.33
C ASP A 10 14.57 -38.50 15.19
N ASP A 11 14.76 -37.24 14.76
CA ASP A 11 15.48 -36.23 15.54
C ASP A 11 14.47 -35.35 16.30
N GLY A 12 14.19 -35.76 17.54
CA GLY A 12 13.40 -35.01 18.51
C GLY A 12 14.09 -33.73 18.95
N ILE A 13 13.55 -32.58 18.53
CA ILE A 13 13.94 -31.27 19.04
C ILE A 13 13.26 -31.05 20.40
N THR A 14 14.07 -31.02 21.45
CA THR A 14 13.66 -30.73 22.84
C THR A 14 13.79 -29.23 23.09
N MET A 15 12.67 -28.56 23.43
CA MET A 15 12.66 -27.15 23.86
C MET A 15 12.99 -27.02 25.36
N PRO A 16 13.82 -26.05 25.78
CA PRO A 16 14.07 -25.81 27.20
C PRO A 16 12.97 -24.95 27.85
N PRO A 17 12.79 -25.07 29.18
CA PRO A 17 11.67 -24.46 29.90
C PRO A 17 11.86 -22.97 30.21
N ASN A 18 10.74 -22.24 30.12
CA ASN A 18 10.56 -20.87 30.60
C ASN A 18 10.83 -20.77 32.11
N LYS A 19 11.71 -19.85 32.52
CA LYS A 19 11.80 -19.36 33.89
C LYS A 19 11.44 -17.87 33.94
N ALA A 20 10.32 -17.60 34.59
CA ALA A 20 9.94 -16.30 35.09
C ALA A 20 10.82 -15.90 36.29
N THR A 21 11.20 -14.62 36.40
CA THR A 21 11.37 -13.95 37.70
C THR A 21 11.29 -12.43 37.51
N ALA A 22 10.27 -11.81 38.11
CA ALA A 22 10.25 -10.39 38.46
C ALA A 22 11.13 -10.16 39.71
N PRO A 23 11.57 -8.93 39.98
CA PRO A 23 11.06 -8.33 41.22
C PRO A 23 10.73 -6.83 41.12
N SER A 24 9.75 -6.48 41.94
CA SER A 24 9.28 -5.14 42.32
C SER A 24 10.27 -4.38 43.23
N GLN A 25 9.88 -3.13 43.54
CA GLN A 25 10.32 -2.20 44.62
C GLN A 25 11.16 -1.01 44.10
N GLN A 26 10.98 0.25 44.51
CA GLN A 26 10.12 0.91 45.51
C GLN A 26 10.21 2.45 45.30
N SER A 27 9.08 3.14 45.52
CA SER A 27 8.89 4.41 46.28
C SER A 27 9.56 5.77 45.90
N ASP A 28 8.69 6.74 45.50
CA ASP A 28 8.39 8.08 46.08
C ASP A 28 9.49 9.15 46.36
N PRO A 29 9.18 10.45 46.63
CA PRO A 29 8.10 11.38 46.18
C PRO A 29 8.65 12.80 45.81
N ASP A 30 7.73 13.76 45.57
CA ASP A 30 7.90 15.24 45.64
C ASP A 30 8.79 15.91 44.57
N SER A 31 8.41 16.98 43.87
CA SER A 31 7.85 18.26 44.35
C SER A 31 7.80 19.24 43.16
N GLY A 32 6.91 20.24 43.19
CA GLY A 32 7.05 21.46 42.38
C GLY A 32 5.85 21.85 41.52
N THR A 33 4.78 22.31 42.15
CA THR A 33 3.74 23.16 41.53
C THR A 33 4.11 24.63 41.74
N ASP A 34 4.64 25.27 40.71
CA ASP A 34 4.71 26.72 40.50
C ASP A 34 4.35 26.88 39.01
N GLY A 35 3.25 27.50 38.56
CA GLY A 35 2.81 28.85 38.84
C GLY A 35 2.73 29.57 37.47
N ASP A 36 1.68 29.30 36.69
CA ASP A 36 1.42 29.99 35.42
C ASP A 36 0.49 31.19 35.66
N PRO A 37 0.90 32.43 35.31
CA PRO A 37 0.02 33.58 35.31
C PRO A 37 -0.61 33.81 33.93
N ASP A 38 -1.91 34.12 33.98
CA ASP A 38 -2.62 35.06 33.11
C ASP A 38 -2.71 34.73 31.62
N ASN A 39 -3.72 33.91 31.30
CA ASN A 39 -4.34 33.78 29.98
C ASN A 39 -5.69 34.49 30.00
N ASP A 40 -5.71 35.79 29.67
CA ASP A 40 -6.92 36.54 29.29
C ASP A 40 -6.67 37.14 27.89
N SER A 41 -6.84 36.31 26.87
CA SER A 41 -6.99 36.78 25.49
C SER A 41 -8.27 36.18 24.95
N ASP A 42 -9.38 36.91 25.17
CA ASP A 42 -10.70 36.69 24.57
C ASP A 42 -10.64 36.87 23.05
N GLY A 43 -9.93 35.96 22.39
CA GLY A 43 -10.06 35.73 20.97
C GLY A 43 -11.35 34.96 20.74
N ASP A 44 -12.39 35.67 20.32
CA ASP A 44 -13.65 35.14 19.80
C ASP A 44 -13.36 34.30 18.54
N TYR A 45 -12.82 33.10 18.75
CA TYR A 45 -12.60 32.11 17.70
C TYR A 45 -13.98 31.57 17.32
N PRO A 46 -14.38 31.64 16.04
CA PRO A 46 -15.63 31.06 15.60
C PRO A 46 -15.66 29.59 16.03
N SER A 47 -16.61 29.26 16.91
CA SER A 47 -16.90 27.91 17.36
C SER A 47 -17.05 27.03 16.12
N TYR A 48 -16.03 26.22 15.83
CA TYR A 48 -16.09 25.22 14.79
C TYR A 48 -17.12 24.19 15.24
N ASP A 49 -18.29 24.18 14.61
CA ASP A 49 -19.30 23.14 14.82
C ASP A 49 -18.97 21.97 13.86
N PRO A 50 -18.34 20.89 14.35
CA PRO A 50 -17.99 19.74 13.51
C PRO A 50 -19.21 19.03 12.92
N GLU A 51 -20.42 19.23 13.45
CA GLU A 51 -21.61 18.50 13.00
C GLU A 51 -22.22 19.06 11.70
N GLU A 52 -22.06 20.36 11.39
CA GLU A 52 -22.65 20.95 10.17
C GLU A 52 -21.86 20.63 8.88
N HIS A 53 -20.56 20.33 8.96
CA HIS A 53 -19.73 20.10 7.77
C HIS A 53 -19.87 18.68 7.21
N HIS A 54 -20.19 17.71 8.09
CA HIS A 54 -20.22 16.29 7.76
C HIS A 54 -21.28 15.88 6.71
N PRO A 55 -22.53 16.37 6.74
CA PRO A 55 -23.55 16.00 5.73
C PRO A 55 -23.25 16.54 4.33
N ARG A 56 -22.68 17.75 4.26
CA ARG A 56 -22.28 18.39 2.99
C ARG A 56 -21.18 17.59 2.30
N ASP A 57 -20.24 17.11 3.10
CA ASP A 57 -19.11 16.32 2.67
C ASP A 57 -19.53 14.96 2.10
N VAL A 58 -20.43 14.26 2.78
CA VAL A 58 -21.01 13.00 2.28
C VAL A 58 -21.76 13.21 0.96
N THR A 59 -22.55 14.29 0.87
CA THR A 59 -23.28 14.61 -0.37
C THR A 59 -22.32 14.90 -1.53
N GLN A 60 -21.25 15.67 -1.28
CA GLN A 60 -20.23 15.95 -2.27
C GLN A 60 -19.47 14.70 -2.70
N MET A 61 -19.08 13.85 -1.75
CA MET A 61 -18.42 12.58 -2.02
C MET A 61 -19.32 11.68 -2.86
N ARG A 62 -20.61 11.54 -2.52
CA ARG A 62 -21.58 10.76 -3.29
C ARG A 62 -21.70 11.27 -4.73
N ALA A 63 -21.84 12.60 -4.91
CA ALA A 63 -21.90 13.20 -6.24
C ALA A 63 -20.60 12.98 -7.05
N TRP A 64 -19.44 13.05 -6.40
CA TRP A 64 -18.15 12.75 -7.03
C TRP A 64 -18.04 11.27 -7.42
N LEU A 65 -18.45 10.35 -6.54
CA LEU A 65 -18.49 8.92 -6.83
C LEU A 65 -19.39 8.67 -8.03
N GLN A 66 -20.65 9.10 -8.01
CA GLN A 66 -21.59 8.88 -9.11
C GLN A 66 -21.10 9.45 -10.46
N SER A 67 -20.40 10.59 -10.45
CA SER A 67 -19.94 11.23 -11.68
C SER A 67 -18.57 10.75 -12.19
N LYS A 68 -17.61 10.48 -11.30
CA LYS A 68 -16.20 10.18 -11.66
C LYS A 68 -15.79 8.75 -11.39
N ARG A 69 -16.45 8.08 -10.44
CA ARG A 69 -16.18 6.72 -9.96
C ARG A 69 -17.49 5.94 -9.90
N LYS A 70 -18.11 5.69 -11.06
CA LYS A 70 -19.38 4.96 -11.15
C LYS A 70 -19.28 3.58 -10.46
N PRO A 71 -20.41 2.89 -10.20
CA PRO A 71 -20.39 1.49 -9.81
C PRO A 71 -19.60 0.63 -10.80
N ILE A 72 -19.12 -0.51 -10.30
CA ILE A 72 -18.37 -1.46 -11.11
C ILE A 72 -19.39 -2.36 -11.81
N GLU A 73 -19.39 -2.32 -13.15
CA GLU A 73 -20.24 -3.19 -13.96
C GLU A 73 -19.46 -4.43 -14.39
N GLU A 74 -20.16 -5.50 -14.80
CA GLU A 74 -19.52 -6.73 -15.27
C GLU A 74 -18.58 -6.47 -16.46
N ALA A 75 -18.95 -5.53 -17.34
CA ALA A 75 -18.13 -5.12 -18.48
C ALA A 75 -16.79 -4.46 -18.07
N ASP A 76 -16.67 -3.96 -16.84
CA ASP A 76 -15.42 -3.39 -16.33
C ASP A 76 -14.43 -4.47 -15.86
N LEU A 77 -14.90 -5.67 -15.55
CA LEU A 77 -14.10 -6.69 -14.87
C LEU A 77 -12.90 -7.16 -15.71
N ASP A 78 -13.06 -7.27 -17.02
CA ASP A 78 -11.96 -7.64 -17.93
C ASP A 78 -10.83 -6.61 -17.93
N ALA A 79 -11.17 -5.33 -17.81
CA ALA A 79 -10.18 -4.26 -17.76
C ALA A 79 -9.47 -4.18 -16.39
N ILE A 80 -10.19 -4.50 -15.31
CA ILE A 80 -9.71 -4.38 -13.92
C ILE A 80 -8.95 -5.63 -13.46
N LEU A 81 -9.49 -6.82 -13.74
CA LEU A 81 -8.96 -8.11 -13.28
C LEU A 81 -8.12 -8.82 -14.35
N GLY A 82 -8.08 -8.27 -15.57
CA GLY A 82 -7.62 -8.96 -16.76
C GLY A 82 -8.71 -9.81 -17.41
N PRO A 83 -8.56 -10.17 -18.70
CA PRO A 83 -9.61 -10.84 -19.44
C PRO A 83 -9.85 -12.26 -18.90
N ALA A 84 -11.11 -12.71 -18.90
CA ALA A 84 -11.47 -14.04 -18.40
C ALA A 84 -10.83 -15.16 -19.23
N GLN A 85 -10.65 -14.91 -20.54
CA GLN A 85 -9.91 -15.75 -21.45
C GLN A 85 -8.69 -15.00 -22.01
N PRO A 86 -7.58 -15.69 -22.30
CA PRO A 86 -6.39 -15.05 -22.81
C PRO A 86 -6.61 -14.50 -24.23
N THR A 87 -6.17 -13.27 -24.45
CA THR A 87 -6.11 -12.67 -25.79
C THR A 87 -4.78 -13.02 -26.45
N PHE A 88 -4.81 -13.86 -27.48
CA PHE A 88 -3.62 -14.21 -28.24
C PHE A 88 -3.22 -13.08 -29.20
N THR A 89 -1.92 -12.79 -29.23
CA THR A 89 -1.33 -11.74 -30.06
C THR A 89 -0.10 -12.28 -30.80
N ALA A 90 0.48 -11.51 -31.71
CA ALA A 90 1.73 -11.89 -32.36
C ALA A 90 2.88 -12.16 -31.35
N THR A 91 2.83 -11.51 -30.17
CA THR A 91 3.83 -11.62 -29.10
C THR A 91 3.44 -12.57 -27.97
N TRP A 92 2.18 -13.01 -27.91
CA TRP A 92 1.66 -13.91 -26.88
C TRP A 92 0.85 -15.03 -27.53
N LYS A 93 1.49 -16.19 -27.64
CA LYS A 93 0.94 -17.37 -28.33
C LYS A 93 0.31 -18.33 -27.32
N LYS A 94 -0.46 -19.28 -27.84
CA LYS A 94 -1.03 -20.38 -27.02
C LYS A 94 0.02 -21.11 -26.19
N GLN A 95 1.19 -21.40 -26.77
CA GLN A 95 2.28 -22.05 -26.04
C GLN A 95 2.78 -21.23 -24.84
N ASP A 96 2.83 -19.89 -24.96
CA ASP A 96 3.23 -19.02 -23.84
C ASP A 96 2.19 -19.07 -22.72
N GLU A 97 0.91 -19.06 -23.10
CA GLU A 97 -0.20 -19.18 -22.15
C GLU A 97 -0.20 -20.55 -21.45
N ASP A 98 0.01 -21.64 -22.19
CA ASP A 98 0.04 -23.00 -21.63
C ASP A 98 1.19 -23.15 -20.61
N LEU A 99 2.36 -22.57 -20.89
CA LEU A 99 3.49 -22.53 -19.95
C LEU A 99 3.17 -21.68 -18.70
N MET A 100 2.56 -20.51 -18.90
CA MET A 100 2.16 -19.63 -17.80
C MET A 100 1.11 -20.29 -16.89
N ILE A 101 0.13 -21.01 -17.46
CA ILE A 101 -0.87 -21.76 -16.70
C ILE A 101 -0.22 -22.91 -15.93
N LEU A 102 0.73 -23.63 -16.52
CA LEU A 102 1.47 -24.68 -15.80
C LEU A 102 2.23 -24.13 -14.58
N GLU A 103 2.83 -22.95 -14.75
CA GLU A 103 3.49 -22.24 -13.65
C GLU A 103 2.48 -21.78 -12.59
N TRP A 104 1.37 -21.16 -13.01
CA TRP A 104 0.29 -20.75 -12.11
C TRP A 104 -0.24 -21.93 -11.29
N ASP A 105 -0.47 -23.07 -11.94
CA ASP A 105 -1.04 -24.26 -11.31
C ASP A 105 -0.12 -24.88 -10.25
N SER A 106 1.19 -24.67 -10.38
CA SER A 106 2.20 -25.12 -9.42
C SER A 106 2.59 -24.05 -8.39
N SER A 107 2.11 -22.82 -8.56
CA SER A 107 2.50 -21.67 -7.72
C SER A 107 2.03 -21.77 -6.26
N PRO A 108 2.80 -21.23 -5.30
CA PRO A 108 2.32 -21.05 -3.94
C PRO A 108 1.15 -20.06 -3.86
N GLU A 109 1.07 -19.09 -4.78
CA GLU A 109 -0.02 -18.11 -4.86
C GLU A 109 -1.37 -18.79 -5.07
N LYS A 110 -1.49 -19.70 -6.04
CA LYS A 110 -2.73 -20.44 -6.29
C LYS A 110 -3.19 -21.23 -5.06
N LYS A 111 -2.25 -21.90 -4.38
CA LYS A 111 -2.54 -22.67 -3.15
C LYS A 111 -3.06 -21.75 -2.04
N ALA A 112 -2.43 -20.59 -1.85
CA ALA A 112 -2.86 -19.63 -0.84
C ALA A 112 -4.23 -19.02 -1.17
N TYR A 113 -4.51 -18.74 -2.44
CA TYR A 113 -5.78 -18.14 -2.87
C TYR A 113 -6.96 -19.09 -2.72
N ALA A 114 -6.74 -20.40 -2.93
CA ALA A 114 -7.74 -21.42 -2.62
C ALA A 114 -8.13 -21.46 -1.13
N CYS A 115 -7.23 -21.01 -0.24
CA CYS A 115 -7.43 -20.95 1.21
C CYS A 115 -7.96 -19.60 1.71
N ILE A 116 -8.28 -18.64 0.83
CA ILE A 116 -8.83 -17.35 1.26
C ILE A 116 -10.14 -17.57 2.00
N ASP A 117 -10.22 -17.00 3.19
CA ASP A 117 -11.44 -16.96 3.96
C ASP A 117 -12.45 -16.01 3.30
N VAL A 118 -13.64 -16.52 3.00
CA VAL A 118 -14.73 -15.76 2.39
C VAL A 118 -15.35 -14.76 3.38
N GLU A 119 -15.11 -14.96 4.68
CA GLU A 119 -15.59 -14.07 5.75
C GLU A 119 -14.62 -12.91 6.04
N ASN A 120 -13.49 -12.82 5.33
CA ASN A 120 -12.52 -11.73 5.50
C ASN A 120 -13.06 -10.40 4.94
N ALA A 121 -13.79 -9.68 5.78
CA ALA A 121 -14.46 -8.42 5.44
C ALA A 121 -13.48 -7.32 5.03
N SER A 122 -12.32 -7.21 5.69
CA SER A 122 -11.30 -6.20 5.36
C SER A 122 -10.70 -6.42 3.98
N LEU A 123 -10.47 -7.68 3.60
CA LEU A 123 -10.00 -8.04 2.26
C LEU A 123 -11.02 -7.64 1.19
N ILE A 124 -12.29 -8.03 1.38
CA ILE A 124 -13.39 -7.66 0.47
C ILE A 124 -13.48 -6.14 0.34
N THR A 125 -13.37 -5.42 1.45
CA THR A 125 -13.43 -3.96 1.50
C THR A 125 -12.29 -3.33 0.72
N LEU A 126 -11.05 -3.79 0.91
CA LEU A 126 -9.90 -3.31 0.13
C LEU A 126 -10.11 -3.52 -1.37
N TRP A 127 -10.63 -4.68 -1.78
CA TRP A 127 -10.93 -4.95 -3.18
C TRP A 127 -11.95 -3.97 -3.74
N LYS A 128 -13.08 -3.80 -3.07
CA LYS A 128 -14.13 -2.84 -3.49
C LYS A 128 -13.56 -1.44 -3.61
N VAL A 129 -12.75 -1.00 -2.64
CA VAL A 129 -12.11 0.33 -2.66
C VAL A 129 -11.16 0.48 -3.85
N CYS A 130 -10.22 -0.47 -4.06
CA CYS A 130 -9.29 -0.43 -5.19
C CYS A 130 -10.04 -0.39 -6.53
N MET A 131 -11.03 -1.25 -6.70
CA MET A 131 -11.81 -1.32 -7.92
C MET A 131 -12.62 -0.04 -8.14
N ARG A 132 -13.33 0.44 -7.12
CA ARG A 132 -14.18 1.63 -7.22
C ARG A 132 -13.38 2.90 -7.49
N ILE A 133 -12.31 3.13 -6.72
CA ILE A 133 -11.53 4.38 -6.75
C ILE A 133 -10.46 4.36 -7.83
N LEU A 134 -9.64 3.31 -7.87
CA LEU A 134 -8.46 3.23 -8.73
C LEU A 134 -8.73 2.46 -10.04
N ARG A 135 -9.82 1.69 -10.12
CA ARG A 135 -10.14 0.85 -11.29
C ARG A 135 -9.03 -0.16 -11.62
N CYS A 136 -8.46 -0.75 -10.58
CA CYS A 136 -7.46 -1.81 -10.68
C CYS A 136 -7.66 -2.85 -9.56
N SER A 137 -7.03 -4.00 -9.68
CA SER A 137 -6.94 -4.97 -8.59
C SER A 137 -5.94 -4.47 -7.52
N PRO A 138 -6.07 -4.87 -6.24
CA PRO A 138 -5.05 -4.56 -5.24
C PRO A 138 -3.73 -5.29 -5.52
N LEU A 139 -3.73 -6.33 -6.36
CA LEU A 139 -2.51 -6.98 -6.85
C LEU A 139 -1.77 -6.11 -7.89
N ASP A 140 -2.47 -5.27 -8.65
CA ASP A 140 -1.83 -4.27 -9.53
C ASP A 140 -1.18 -3.15 -8.72
N LEU A 141 -1.78 -2.81 -7.57
CA LEU A 141 -1.29 -1.78 -6.68
C LEU A 141 0.02 -2.19 -6.00
N ILE A 142 0.12 -3.43 -5.52
CA ILE A 142 1.32 -4.00 -4.91
C ILE A 142 1.83 -5.13 -5.82
N SER A 143 2.47 -4.73 -6.93
CA SER A 143 2.92 -5.62 -8.01
C SER A 143 4.44 -5.56 -8.21
N PRO A 144 5.10 -6.69 -8.56
CA PRO A 144 6.48 -6.69 -9.02
C PRO A 144 6.72 -5.79 -10.25
N LEU A 145 5.70 -5.54 -11.08
CA LEU A 145 5.78 -4.60 -12.20
C LEU A 145 5.94 -3.13 -11.76
N LEU A 146 5.60 -2.83 -10.50
CA LEU A 146 5.82 -1.55 -9.84
C LEU A 146 7.00 -1.62 -8.86
N ASN A 147 7.81 -2.67 -8.94
CA ASN A 147 8.89 -2.97 -8.00
C ASN A 147 8.40 -3.11 -6.55
N LEU A 148 7.15 -3.55 -6.33
CA LEU A 148 6.59 -3.75 -4.99
C LEU A 148 6.20 -5.22 -4.78
N LYS A 149 6.26 -5.68 -3.54
CA LYS A 149 5.76 -6.98 -3.13
C LYS A 149 5.25 -6.90 -1.70
N TYR A 150 4.13 -7.50 -1.40
CA TYR A 150 3.67 -7.62 -0.02
C TYR A 150 4.54 -8.58 0.78
N HIS A 151 5.01 -8.12 1.93
CA HIS A 151 5.92 -8.88 2.78
C HIS A 151 5.16 -9.55 3.92
N SER A 152 4.85 -10.82 3.70
CA SER A 152 4.26 -11.71 4.69
C SER A 152 4.66 -13.16 4.39
N SER A 153 4.48 -14.04 5.37
CA SER A 153 4.54 -15.49 5.16
C SER A 153 3.42 -15.98 4.24
N SER A 154 2.36 -15.18 4.07
CA SER A 154 1.27 -15.40 3.12
C SER A 154 1.35 -14.44 1.95
N VAL A 155 0.90 -14.88 0.77
CA VAL A 155 0.72 -14.00 -0.40
C VAL A 155 -0.61 -13.24 -0.38
N VAL A 156 -1.51 -13.59 0.55
CA VAL A 156 -2.79 -12.89 0.77
C VAL A 156 -2.56 -11.77 1.77
N PHE A 157 -3.12 -10.59 1.50
CA PHE A 157 -3.03 -9.45 2.39
C PHE A 157 -3.68 -9.74 3.74
N SER A 158 -3.01 -9.35 4.84
CA SER A 158 -3.58 -9.49 6.17
C SER A 158 -4.72 -8.49 6.37
N GLU A 159 -5.59 -8.77 7.33
CA GLU A 159 -6.65 -7.86 7.78
C GLU A 159 -6.08 -6.48 8.13
N GLU A 160 -5.04 -6.46 8.98
CA GLU A 160 -4.35 -5.23 9.38
C GLU A 160 -3.81 -4.42 8.19
N PHE A 161 -3.26 -5.09 7.17
CA PHE A 161 -2.77 -4.41 5.97
C PHE A 161 -3.93 -3.81 5.16
N CYS A 162 -5.02 -4.57 5.01
CA CYS A 162 -6.21 -4.13 4.30
C CYS A 162 -6.87 -2.92 4.97
N ASP A 163 -7.02 -2.97 6.29
CA ASP A 163 -7.60 -1.89 7.10
C ASP A 163 -6.75 -0.62 7.08
N ALA A 164 -5.42 -0.75 6.97
CA ALA A 164 -4.54 0.41 6.83
C ALA A 164 -4.61 1.00 5.40
N LEU A 165 -4.67 0.15 4.38
CA LEU A 165 -4.53 0.59 2.98
C LEU A 165 -5.83 1.13 2.38
N ALA A 166 -6.99 0.55 2.70
CA ALA A 166 -8.27 0.97 2.13
C ALA A 166 -8.60 2.45 2.43
N PRO A 167 -8.48 2.96 3.69
CA PRO A 167 -8.67 4.37 3.98
C PRO A 167 -7.72 5.28 3.20
N LEU A 168 -6.46 4.86 3.08
CA LEU A 168 -5.43 5.64 2.41
C LEU A 168 -5.76 5.86 0.92
N ILE A 169 -6.27 4.84 0.22
CA ILE A 169 -6.67 4.92 -1.19
C ILE A 169 -7.79 5.94 -1.43
N VAL A 170 -8.75 6.00 -0.52
CA VAL A 170 -9.91 6.90 -0.60
C VAL A 170 -9.50 8.36 -0.39
N HIS A 171 -8.39 8.61 0.32
CA HIS A 171 -7.94 9.96 0.60
C HIS A 171 -7.72 10.76 -0.70
N PRO A 172 -8.18 12.03 -0.79
CA PRO A 172 -8.15 12.82 -2.03
C PRO A 172 -6.79 12.90 -2.72
N ILE A 173 -5.71 12.79 -1.93
CA ILE A 173 -4.35 12.83 -2.46
C ILE A 173 -4.01 11.65 -3.38
N LEU A 174 -4.59 10.48 -3.11
CA LEU A 174 -4.42 9.28 -3.92
C LEU A 174 -5.59 9.10 -4.89
N ALA A 175 -6.80 9.45 -4.48
CA ALA A 175 -8.01 9.24 -5.26
C ALA A 175 -8.11 10.10 -6.54
N ASN A 176 -7.37 11.21 -6.62
CA ASN A 176 -7.41 12.12 -7.77
C ASN A 176 -6.62 11.62 -8.99
N ASP A 177 -5.56 10.83 -8.80
CA ASP A 177 -4.82 10.23 -9.92
C ASP A 177 -5.32 8.80 -10.15
N ARG A 178 -5.59 8.45 -11.41
CA ARG A 178 -5.95 7.07 -11.80
C ARG A 178 -4.74 6.15 -11.87
N ARG A 179 -3.52 6.69 -11.81
CA ARG A 179 -2.28 5.94 -11.87
C ARG A 179 -1.82 5.63 -10.46
N PRO A 180 -1.88 4.36 -10.03
CA PRO A 180 -1.35 3.98 -8.74
C PRO A 180 0.16 4.29 -8.69
N TRP A 181 0.60 4.94 -7.62
CA TRP A 181 2.01 5.24 -7.33
C TRP A 181 2.77 6.03 -8.40
N ARG A 182 2.07 6.69 -9.33
CA ARG A 182 2.68 7.65 -10.26
C ARG A 182 2.07 9.03 -10.07
N PRO A 183 2.10 9.59 -8.84
CA PRO A 183 1.68 10.96 -8.69
C PRO A 183 2.55 11.80 -9.63
N GLU A 184 1.89 12.72 -10.31
CA GLU A 184 2.58 13.75 -11.07
C GLU A 184 3.47 14.53 -10.09
N PHE A 185 4.76 14.19 -10.05
CA PHE A 185 5.78 14.83 -9.19
C PHE A 185 6.11 16.24 -9.71
N LEU A 186 5.07 17.03 -9.99
CA LEU A 186 5.14 18.39 -10.55
C LEU A 186 5.62 19.43 -9.53
N SER A 187 6.25 18.96 -8.45
CA SER A 187 6.71 19.82 -7.39
C SER A 187 8.20 20.11 -7.62
N PRO A 188 8.62 21.38 -7.67
CA PRO A 188 10.01 21.78 -7.93
C PRO A 188 11.05 21.05 -7.07
N ALA A 189 10.74 20.81 -5.79
CA ALA A 189 11.63 20.08 -4.88
C ALA A 189 11.86 18.63 -5.32
N LEU A 190 10.83 17.90 -5.72
CA LEU A 190 10.96 16.52 -6.19
C LEU A 190 11.62 16.43 -7.57
N GLU A 191 11.39 17.39 -8.46
CA GLU A 191 12.13 17.47 -9.73
C GLU A 191 13.63 17.65 -9.51
N ILE A 192 14.02 18.54 -8.57
CA ILE A 192 15.42 18.75 -8.17
C ILE A 192 15.99 17.46 -7.56
N LEU A 193 15.23 16.77 -6.70
CA LEU A 193 15.65 15.50 -6.09
C LEU A 193 15.91 14.43 -7.16
N VAL A 194 14.94 14.16 -8.04
CA VAL A 194 15.06 13.16 -9.11
C VAL A 194 16.24 13.49 -10.03
N SER A 195 16.39 14.76 -10.39
CA SER A 195 17.52 15.23 -11.18
C SER A 195 18.86 15.02 -10.49
N SER A 196 18.90 15.14 -9.15
CA SER A 196 20.09 14.83 -8.36
C SER A 196 20.37 13.33 -8.34
N MET A 197 19.36 12.49 -8.09
CA MET A 197 19.50 11.03 -8.04
C MET A 197 20.04 10.46 -9.36
N ARG A 198 19.54 10.95 -10.51
CA ARG A 198 19.97 10.51 -11.85
C ARG A 198 21.45 10.81 -12.17
N LYS A 199 22.10 11.71 -11.43
CA LYS A 199 23.53 12.03 -11.63
C LYS A 199 24.47 11.03 -10.98
N HIS A 200 23.95 10.12 -10.16
CA HIS A 200 24.77 9.16 -9.43
C HIS A 200 24.38 7.73 -9.81
N SER A 201 25.39 6.87 -9.98
CA SER A 201 25.20 5.43 -10.19
C SER A 201 24.76 4.71 -8.91
N SER A 202 25.07 5.29 -7.74
CA SER A 202 24.62 4.84 -6.42
C SER A 202 24.18 6.04 -5.58
N MET A 203 23.30 5.84 -4.61
CA MET A 203 22.81 6.95 -3.78
C MET A 203 23.95 7.49 -2.88
N PRO A 204 24.37 8.76 -3.05
CA PRO A 204 25.54 9.29 -2.33
C PRO A 204 25.27 9.57 -0.85
N GLN A 205 24.00 9.70 -0.47
CA GLN A 205 23.52 9.91 0.90
C GLN A 205 22.05 9.44 1.00
N PRO A 206 21.47 9.32 2.20
CA PRO A 206 20.07 8.94 2.35
C PRO A 206 19.12 9.85 1.56
N ILE A 207 18.13 9.26 0.90
CA ILE A 207 17.19 9.98 0.02
C ILE A 207 16.52 11.16 0.75
N HIS A 208 16.15 10.98 2.02
CA HIS A 208 15.56 12.06 2.81
C HIS A 208 16.49 13.27 2.95
N ARG A 209 17.81 13.05 3.12
CA ARG A 209 18.79 14.15 3.19
C ARG A 209 18.92 14.86 1.85
N MET A 210 18.98 14.11 0.74
CA MET A 210 18.96 14.69 -0.61
C MET A 210 17.69 15.51 -0.85
N HIS A 211 16.56 15.05 -0.33
CA HIS A 211 15.27 15.72 -0.44
C HIS A 211 15.23 17.02 0.38
N CYS A 212 15.77 17.04 1.60
CA CYS A 212 15.94 18.26 2.39
C CYS A 212 16.73 19.33 1.62
N GLU A 213 17.86 18.95 1.00
CA GLU A 213 18.63 19.87 0.17
C GLU A 213 17.85 20.34 -1.07
N ALA A 214 17.08 19.45 -1.69
CA ALA A 214 16.25 19.79 -2.84
C ALA A 214 15.15 20.79 -2.49
N ARG A 215 14.50 20.63 -1.33
CA ARG A 215 13.55 21.59 -0.77
C ARG A 215 14.20 22.95 -0.51
N GLN A 216 15.36 22.97 0.16
CA GLN A 216 16.10 24.21 0.41
C GLN A 216 16.46 24.96 -0.90
N ARG A 217 16.82 24.23 -1.96
CA ARG A 217 17.08 24.83 -3.28
C ARG A 217 15.81 25.37 -3.94
N ALA A 218 14.65 24.71 -3.77
CA ALA A 218 13.37 25.22 -4.23
C ALA A 218 13.00 26.52 -3.49
N ASP A 219 13.18 26.56 -2.17
CA ASP A 219 12.93 27.74 -1.33
C ASP A 219 13.83 28.92 -1.71
N GLN A 220 15.12 28.67 -1.97
CA GLN A 220 16.06 29.68 -2.48
C GLN A 220 15.62 30.28 -3.82
N ARG A 221 14.90 29.50 -4.64
CA ARG A 221 14.30 29.93 -5.92
C ARG A 221 12.91 30.54 -5.74
N ARG A 222 12.42 30.66 -4.50
CA ARG A 222 11.05 31.10 -4.17
C ARG A 222 9.98 30.24 -4.83
N GLN A 223 10.25 28.94 -4.96
CA GLN A 223 9.33 27.96 -5.50
C GLN A 223 8.74 27.15 -4.36
N ASP A 224 7.41 26.97 -4.37
CA ASP A 224 6.73 26.10 -3.40
C ASP A 224 7.22 24.65 -3.56
N PRO A 225 7.73 24.00 -2.49
CA PRO A 225 8.08 22.60 -2.51
C PRO A 225 6.91 21.69 -2.87
N GLY A 226 5.66 22.09 -2.62
CA GLY A 226 4.43 21.37 -2.94
C GLY A 226 4.07 20.23 -1.97
N TYR A 227 2.76 19.93 -1.88
CA TYR A 227 2.19 19.00 -0.91
C TYR A 227 2.80 17.58 -0.94
N MET A 228 3.13 17.06 -2.12
CA MET A 228 3.75 15.73 -2.25
C MET A 228 5.16 15.72 -1.66
N SER A 229 5.90 16.82 -1.83
CA SER A 229 7.20 17.01 -1.19
C SER A 229 7.05 17.13 0.33
N ASP A 230 5.97 17.73 0.85
CA ASP A 230 5.75 17.80 2.30
C ASP A 230 5.51 16.42 2.90
N ILE A 231 4.71 15.59 2.23
CA ILE A 231 4.46 14.21 2.67
C ILE A 231 5.73 13.39 2.63
N MET A 232 6.48 13.42 1.53
CA MET A 232 7.74 12.67 1.40
C MET A 232 8.77 13.12 2.44
N TYR A 233 8.76 14.40 2.81
CA TYR A 233 9.59 14.94 3.89
C TYR A 233 9.17 14.38 5.25
N GLU A 234 7.87 14.39 5.56
CA GLU A 234 7.35 13.83 6.81
C GLU A 234 7.53 12.31 6.90
N VAL A 235 7.43 11.57 5.79
CA VAL A 235 7.78 10.14 5.75
C VAL A 235 9.22 9.94 6.23
N GLY A 236 10.17 10.70 5.69
CA GLY A 236 11.57 10.57 6.09
C GLY A 236 11.83 10.96 7.56
N LYS A 237 11.11 11.96 8.10
CA LYS A 237 11.16 12.29 9.53
C LYS A 237 10.64 11.17 10.41
N ILE A 238 9.46 10.65 10.10
CA ILE A 238 8.83 9.55 10.85
C ILE A 238 9.74 8.32 10.86
N VAL A 239 10.31 7.95 9.70
CA VAL A 239 11.23 6.81 9.61
C VAL A 239 12.50 7.04 10.45
N ASN A 240 13.02 8.27 10.52
CA ASN A 240 14.17 8.59 11.37
C ASN A 240 13.84 8.58 12.88
N GLU A 241 12.58 8.84 13.25
CA GLU A 241 12.08 8.77 14.64
C GLU A 241 11.79 7.32 15.07
N MET A 242 11.59 6.41 14.12
CA MET A 242 11.27 5.01 14.40
C MET A 242 12.49 4.22 14.92
N PRO A 243 12.28 3.26 15.83
CA PRO A 243 13.36 2.37 16.26
C PRO A 243 13.95 1.59 15.08
N GLN A 244 15.27 1.43 15.06
CA GLN A 244 16.00 0.79 13.95
C GLN A 244 15.55 -0.65 13.63
N HIS A 245 15.00 -1.36 14.62
CA HIS A 245 14.47 -2.73 14.44
C HIS A 245 13.09 -2.75 13.76
N THR A 246 12.37 -1.63 13.77
CA THR A 246 11.06 -1.47 13.10
C THR A 246 11.24 -1.08 11.64
N THR A 247 12.36 -0.41 11.30
CA THR A 247 12.72 -0.01 9.94
C THR A 247 13.47 -1.11 9.21
N SER A 248 13.19 -2.40 9.50
CA SER A 248 13.89 -3.55 8.93
C SER A 248 14.04 -3.33 7.44
N THR A 249 15.28 -3.00 7.07
CA THR A 249 15.60 -2.45 5.77
C THR A 249 15.12 -3.44 4.74
N ALA A 250 14.18 -2.99 3.90
CA ALA A 250 14.09 -3.26 2.49
C ALA A 250 15.23 -4.15 1.98
N ASN A 251 15.12 -5.46 2.18
CA ASN A 251 15.85 -6.37 1.32
C ASN A 251 15.13 -6.24 -0.01
N CYS A 252 15.75 -5.48 -0.93
CA CYS A 252 15.46 -5.66 -2.34
C CYS A 252 15.57 -7.17 -2.58
N THR A 253 14.42 -7.80 -2.79
CA THR A 253 14.37 -9.23 -3.08
C THR A 253 14.16 -9.38 -4.57
N LEU A 254 14.60 -10.51 -5.11
CA LEU A 254 14.27 -10.88 -6.47
C LEU A 254 12.97 -11.66 -6.44
N TYR A 255 11.96 -11.16 -7.16
CA TYR A 255 10.79 -11.93 -7.54
C TYR A 255 10.88 -12.21 -9.03
N LYS A 256 11.21 -13.46 -9.41
CA LYS A 256 11.41 -13.84 -10.82
C LYS A 256 12.35 -12.88 -11.55
N GLU A 257 13.53 -12.65 -10.97
CA GLU A 257 14.53 -11.72 -11.52
C GLU A 257 14.11 -10.24 -11.58
N HIS A 258 12.99 -9.87 -10.97
CA HIS A 258 12.59 -8.48 -10.78
C HIS A 258 12.98 -8.02 -9.39
N GLU A 259 13.69 -6.91 -9.31
CA GLU A 259 13.96 -6.21 -8.05
C GLU A 259 12.64 -5.69 -7.47
N VAL A 260 12.28 -6.15 -6.27
CA VAL A 260 11.06 -5.73 -5.58
C VAL A 260 11.35 -5.29 -4.15
N TYR A 261 10.65 -4.24 -3.74
CA TYR A 261 10.61 -3.71 -2.40
C TYR A 261 9.44 -4.32 -1.65
N CYS A 262 9.76 -4.88 -0.50
CA CYS A 262 8.79 -5.43 0.44
C CYS A 262 7.96 -4.30 1.07
N VAL A 263 6.64 -4.43 1.03
CA VAL A 263 5.67 -3.51 1.64
C VAL A 263 4.95 -4.24 2.76
N ILE A 264 4.91 -3.63 3.94
CA ILE A 264 4.22 -4.11 5.14
C ILE A 264 3.18 -3.09 5.64
N SER A 265 2.34 -3.51 6.59
CA SER A 265 1.32 -2.63 7.20
C SER A 265 1.93 -1.38 7.82
N GLN A 266 3.15 -1.48 8.35
CA GLN A 266 3.85 -0.34 8.94
C GLN A 266 4.17 0.75 7.90
N ASP A 267 4.47 0.39 6.64
CA ASP A 267 4.75 1.38 5.59
C ASP A 267 3.50 2.21 5.30
N VAL A 268 2.35 1.54 5.20
CA VAL A 268 1.05 2.18 4.97
C VAL A 268 0.68 3.12 6.14
N LYS A 269 0.93 2.68 7.38
CA LYS A 269 0.74 3.51 8.58
C LYS A 269 1.68 4.73 8.58
N THR A 270 2.93 4.56 8.18
CA THR A 270 3.91 5.66 8.05
C THR A 270 3.43 6.71 7.06
N VAL A 271 2.95 6.30 5.87
CA VAL A 271 2.41 7.22 4.87
C VAL A 271 1.15 7.93 5.40
N THR A 272 0.27 7.20 6.08
CA THR A 272 -0.94 7.78 6.71
C THR A 272 -0.59 8.83 7.75
N MET A 273 0.41 8.56 8.59
CA MET A 273 0.92 9.52 9.57
C MET A 273 1.56 10.74 8.91
N ALA A 274 2.31 10.54 7.82
CA ALA A 274 2.95 11.61 7.06
C ALA A 274 1.91 12.55 6.44
N ILE A 275 0.84 12.01 5.85
CA ILE A 275 -0.29 12.80 5.34
C ILE A 275 -0.89 13.64 6.46
N ARG A 276 -1.14 13.04 7.63
CA ARG A 276 -1.69 13.77 8.80
C ARG A 276 -0.76 14.91 9.27
N ARG A 277 0.55 14.69 9.29
CA ARG A 277 1.53 15.72 9.71
C ARG A 277 1.70 16.83 8.67
N ALA A 278 1.70 16.48 7.38
CA ALA A 278 1.94 17.42 6.29
C ALA A 278 0.70 18.26 5.95
N LEU A 279 -0.50 17.69 6.01
CA LEU A 279 -1.73 18.28 5.48
C LEU A 279 -2.73 18.62 6.59
N TRP A 280 -2.31 19.42 7.57
CA TRP A 280 -3.09 19.87 8.71
C TRP A 280 -4.45 20.52 8.37
N SER A 281 -4.61 21.07 7.17
CA SER A 281 -5.86 21.69 6.69
C SER A 281 -6.74 20.76 5.86
N MET A 282 -6.26 19.56 5.49
CA MET A 282 -7.07 18.55 4.80
C MET A 282 -7.69 17.61 5.81
N LYS A 283 -8.81 16.98 5.41
CA LYS A 283 -9.42 15.91 6.19
C LYS A 283 -8.43 14.80 6.47
N THR A 284 -8.55 14.16 7.62
CA THR A 284 -7.69 13.01 7.89
C THR A 284 -8.07 11.85 6.97
N VAL A 285 -7.15 10.88 6.85
CA VAL A 285 -7.39 9.62 6.14
C VAL A 285 -8.63 8.90 6.70
N LYS A 286 -8.84 8.97 8.02
CA LYS A 286 -10.01 8.38 8.69
C LYS A 286 -11.30 9.08 8.29
N ASP A 287 -11.34 10.41 8.37
CA ASP A 287 -12.55 11.19 8.05
C ASP A 287 -12.93 11.02 6.58
N ALA A 288 -11.95 11.04 5.66
CA ALA A 288 -12.17 10.80 4.24
C ALA A 288 -12.79 9.41 3.99
N TYR A 289 -12.34 8.41 4.74
CA TYR A 289 -12.84 7.05 4.63
C TYR A 289 -14.25 6.89 5.21
N GLU A 290 -14.55 7.50 6.36
CA GLU A 290 -15.90 7.50 6.94
C GLU A 290 -16.91 8.19 6.01
N VAL A 291 -16.54 9.34 5.44
CA VAL A 291 -17.35 10.04 4.44
C VAL A 291 -17.59 9.16 3.21
N PHE A 292 -16.58 8.42 2.75
CA PHE A 292 -16.72 7.47 1.65
C PHE A 292 -17.63 6.29 1.99
N GLN A 293 -17.50 5.69 3.17
CA GLN A 293 -18.37 4.60 3.61
C GLN A 293 -19.84 5.03 3.69
N GLN A 294 -20.10 6.27 4.13
CA GLN A 294 -21.46 6.84 4.18
C GLN A 294 -21.99 7.27 2.80
N ALA A 295 -21.09 7.62 1.89
CA ALA A 295 -21.43 8.03 0.53
C ALA A 295 -21.60 6.86 -0.43
N LEU A 296 -21.00 5.70 -0.12
CA LEU A 296 -21.32 4.43 -0.75
C LEU A 296 -22.80 4.14 -0.49
N ASP A 297 -23.57 4.07 -1.57
CA ASP A 297 -24.92 3.54 -1.52
C ASP A 297 -24.83 2.01 -1.29
N ASP A 298 -25.96 1.33 -1.11
CA ASP A 298 -26.07 -0.16 -1.00
C ASP A 298 -25.75 -0.85 -2.36
N ASP A 299 -24.81 -0.27 -3.10
CA ASP A 299 -24.24 -0.75 -4.35
C ASP A 299 -23.62 -2.11 -4.05
N ASN A 300 -24.18 -3.15 -4.68
CA ASN A 300 -23.64 -4.50 -4.68
C ASN A 300 -22.36 -4.58 -5.52
N ASP A 301 -21.44 -3.63 -5.35
CA ASP A 301 -20.14 -3.60 -6.01
C ASP A 301 -19.41 -4.92 -5.71
N PRO A 302 -18.89 -5.60 -6.74
CA PRO A 302 -18.08 -6.79 -6.56
C PRO A 302 -16.68 -6.46 -6.00
N PRO A 303 -15.99 -7.44 -5.41
CA PRO A 303 -16.48 -8.79 -5.12
C PRO A 303 -17.36 -8.82 -3.86
N ASN A 304 -18.31 -9.74 -3.82
CA ASN A 304 -18.88 -10.22 -2.56
C ASN A 304 -18.03 -11.38 -1.98
N ALA A 305 -18.40 -11.86 -0.79
CA ALA A 305 -17.72 -12.95 -0.09
C ALA A 305 -17.49 -14.21 -0.95
N GLN A 306 -18.45 -14.58 -1.81
CA GLN A 306 -18.34 -15.76 -2.66
C GLN A 306 -17.42 -15.54 -3.86
N GLN A 307 -17.24 -14.29 -4.29
CA GLN A 307 -16.47 -13.93 -5.49
C GLN A 307 -14.98 -13.66 -5.21
N ILE A 308 -14.61 -13.36 -3.95
CA ILE A 308 -13.26 -12.87 -3.62
C ILE A 308 -12.14 -13.83 -4.07
N ARG A 309 -12.36 -15.14 -3.98
CA ARG A 309 -11.39 -16.17 -4.42
C ARG A 309 -11.15 -16.10 -5.92
N GLU A 310 -12.23 -16.10 -6.71
CA GLU A 310 -12.15 -16.02 -8.16
C GLU A 310 -11.46 -14.72 -8.61
N PHE A 311 -11.74 -13.61 -7.92
CA PHE A 311 -11.13 -12.31 -8.21
C PHE A 311 -9.61 -12.35 -7.99
N TYR A 312 -9.15 -12.93 -6.87
CA TYR A 312 -7.73 -13.17 -6.60
C TYR A 312 -7.08 -14.06 -7.66
N GLU A 313 -7.69 -15.20 -8.00
CA GLU A 313 -7.12 -16.11 -9.00
C GLU A 313 -7.04 -15.48 -10.39
N ARG A 314 -8.07 -14.73 -10.77
CA ARG A 314 -8.12 -14.03 -12.06
C ARG A 314 -7.06 -12.94 -12.15
N ALA A 315 -7.00 -12.05 -11.16
CA ALA A 315 -6.00 -10.99 -11.10
C ALA A 315 -4.57 -11.55 -10.98
N GLY A 316 -4.37 -12.62 -10.20
CA GLY A 316 -3.08 -13.30 -10.05
C GLY A 316 -2.57 -13.87 -11.36
N ARG A 317 -3.42 -14.59 -12.12
CA ARG A 317 -3.08 -15.06 -13.48
C ARG A 317 -2.81 -13.90 -14.42
N HIS A 318 -3.56 -12.81 -14.33
CA HIS A 318 -3.32 -11.64 -15.16
C HIS A 318 -1.96 -11.00 -14.87
N GLN A 319 -1.62 -10.79 -13.61
CA GLN A 319 -0.32 -10.29 -13.16
C GLN A 319 0.83 -11.19 -13.65
N LEU A 320 0.69 -12.51 -13.50
CA LEU A 320 1.69 -13.46 -13.97
C LEU A 320 1.88 -13.37 -15.50
N ARG A 321 0.79 -13.24 -16.26
CA ARG A 321 0.84 -13.03 -17.71
C ARG A 321 1.59 -11.74 -18.07
N LEU A 322 1.33 -10.64 -17.36
CA LEU A 322 2.00 -9.37 -17.59
C LEU A 322 3.51 -9.45 -17.31
N LEU A 323 3.91 -10.16 -16.25
CA LEU A 323 5.32 -10.40 -15.92
C LEU A 323 6.02 -11.20 -17.02
N ALA A 324 5.45 -12.32 -17.44
CA ALA A 324 6.01 -13.13 -18.53
C ALA A 324 6.13 -12.34 -19.85
N MET A 325 5.15 -11.47 -20.14
CA MET A 325 5.24 -10.55 -21.28
C MET A 325 6.38 -9.52 -21.14
N ALA A 326 6.59 -8.99 -19.94
CA ALA A 326 7.67 -8.04 -19.66
C ALA A 326 9.06 -8.70 -19.82
N GLU A 327 9.22 -9.91 -19.30
CA GLU A 327 10.44 -10.72 -19.44
C GLU A 327 10.77 -11.00 -20.91
N LYS A 328 9.78 -11.42 -21.70
CA LYS A 328 9.97 -11.64 -23.15
C LYS A 328 10.39 -10.37 -23.88
N ARG A 329 9.85 -9.21 -23.50
CA ARG A 329 10.25 -7.91 -24.09
C ARG A 329 11.69 -7.56 -23.73
N ARG A 330 12.11 -7.80 -22.48
CA ARG A 330 13.49 -7.60 -22.01
C ARG A 330 14.47 -8.51 -22.76
N ALA A 331 14.18 -9.81 -22.85
CA ALA A 331 15.02 -10.76 -23.58
C ALA A 331 15.18 -10.38 -25.07
N LYS A 332 14.13 -9.84 -25.69
CA LYS A 332 14.20 -9.35 -27.08
C LYS A 332 15.02 -8.07 -27.24
N SER A 333 15.06 -7.18 -26.24
CA SER A 333 15.90 -5.97 -26.30
C SER A 333 17.38 -6.23 -26.09
N GLU A 334 17.74 -7.40 -25.54
CA GLU A 334 19.12 -7.81 -25.27
C GLU A 334 19.74 -8.66 -26.40
N SER A 335 18.92 -9.12 -27.36
CA SER A 335 19.33 -9.94 -28.52
C SER A 335 19.60 -9.11 -29.77
#